data_AF-A0A955B665-F1
#
_entry.id   AF-A0A955B665-F1
#
_cell.length_a   1.000
_cell.length_b   1.000
_cell.length_c   1.000
_cell.angle_alpha   90.00
_cell.angle_beta   90.00
_cell.angle_gamma   90.00
#
_symmetry.space_group_name_H-M   'P 1'
#
loop_
_entity.id
_entity.type
_entity.pdbx_description
1 polymer ?
#
loop_
_entity_poly.entity_id
_entity_poly.type
_entity_poly.pdbx_seq_one_letter_code
_entity_poly.pdbx_strand_id
1 'polypeptide(L)'
;MAKQVYRCVAPTLEGFIQQLAVAYVARGYFFYVTGLISGGKDPLAVDQTMLVKFDVARSKWSRYRRKQQTGPDGKPLANTQYIRHERFFVLLCTAGHHRFFEEHQKVERSKKGWIIHRQYADARRTPIVYAGYSVSHRNGHATVRMSQKAYTELKGHFERLALTMGVEALDREFARAPFEPYGGVTRQMFCIFRSTNRLRKKAGLPLISHESVKTRRTSLRPFSVPDFRGCNSMN
;
A
#
# COMPACT_ATOMS: atom_id res chain seq x y z
N MET A 1 25.94 14.81 16.43
CA MET A 1 24.82 14.79 15.46
C MET A 1 23.85 13.68 15.85
N ALA A 2 22.59 13.99 16.18
CA ALA A 2 21.63 12.96 16.59
C ALA A 2 21.43 11.93 15.45
N LYS A 3 21.73 10.66 15.73
CA LYS A 3 21.51 9.55 14.81
C LYS A 3 20.00 9.46 14.55
N GLN A 4 19.55 9.92 13.38
CA GLN A 4 18.14 9.89 13.03
C GLN A 4 17.66 8.43 13.04
N VAL A 5 16.84 8.07 14.04
CA VAL A 5 16.28 6.74 14.20
C VAL A 5 15.41 6.43 12.98
N TYR A 6 15.62 5.28 12.35
CA TYR A 6 14.83 4.86 11.20
C TYR A 6 13.39 4.58 11.64
N ARG A 7 12.43 5.30 11.04
CA ARG A 7 11.00 5.12 11.33
C ARG A 7 10.44 4.05 10.42
N CYS A 8 10.04 2.92 11.01
CA CYS A 8 9.46 1.78 10.29
C CYS A 8 7.99 1.51 10.64
N VAL A 9 7.47 2.08 11.73
CA VAL A 9 6.09 1.84 12.17
C VAL A 9 5.21 2.99 11.73
N ALA A 10 4.26 2.70 10.84
CA ALA A 10 3.17 3.60 10.53
C ALA A 10 2.04 3.39 11.55
N PRO A 11 1.60 4.42 12.29
CA PRO A 11 0.56 4.30 13.30
C PRO A 11 -0.86 4.26 12.70
N THR A 12 -1.02 4.65 11.44
CA THR A 12 -2.30 4.58 10.73
C THR A 12 -2.16 3.87 9.38
N LEU A 13 -3.26 3.32 8.90
CA LEU A 13 -3.32 2.63 7.61
C LEU A 13 -3.03 3.60 6.47
N GLU A 14 -3.57 4.81 6.54
CA GLU A 14 -3.40 5.84 5.51
C GLU A 14 -1.94 6.28 5.42
N GLY A 15 -1.28 6.45 6.58
CA GLY A 15 0.15 6.73 6.65
C GLY A 15 0.99 5.61 6.05
N PHE A 16 0.64 4.36 6.37
CA PHE A 16 1.27 3.18 5.80
C PHE A 16 1.16 3.13 4.26
N ILE A 17 -0.05 3.28 3.73
CA ILE A 17 -0.30 3.26 2.27
C ILE A 17 0.38 4.45 1.58
N GLN A 18 0.35 5.65 2.19
CA GLN A 18 1.02 6.82 1.65
C GLN A 18 2.53 6.59 1.54
N GLN A 19 3.16 6.09 2.61
CA GLN A 19 4.60 5.83 2.61
C GLN A 19 4.95 4.72 1.60
N LEU A 20 4.18 3.63 1.58
CA LEU A 20 4.39 2.52 0.66
C LEU A 20 4.32 2.97 -0.80
N ALA A 21 3.28 3.70 -1.18
CA ALA A 21 3.07 4.13 -2.55
C ALA A 21 4.04 5.25 -2.97
N VAL A 22 4.13 6.31 -2.18
CA VAL A 22 4.81 7.56 -2.57
C VAL A 22 6.32 7.51 -2.31
N ALA A 23 6.75 6.92 -1.19
CA ALA A 23 8.16 6.94 -0.79
C ALA A 23 8.92 5.70 -1.27
N TYR A 24 8.26 4.57 -1.47
CA TYR A 24 8.92 3.31 -1.83
C TYR A 24 8.60 2.86 -3.26
N VAL A 25 7.36 2.49 -3.55
CA VAL A 25 6.99 1.93 -4.86
C VAL A 25 7.25 2.94 -5.98
N ALA A 26 6.90 4.22 -5.80
CA ALA A 26 7.22 5.27 -6.77
C ALA A 26 8.73 5.50 -6.99
N ARG A 27 9.59 5.02 -6.07
CA ARG A 27 11.05 5.24 -6.11
C ARG A 27 11.85 4.00 -6.50
N GLY A 28 11.20 2.99 -7.06
CA GLY A 28 11.87 1.81 -7.61
C GLY A 28 12.07 0.65 -6.65
N TYR A 29 11.46 0.68 -5.46
CA TYR A 29 11.43 -0.45 -4.55
C TYR A 29 10.34 -1.43 -4.97
N PHE A 30 10.61 -2.17 -6.05
CA PHE A 30 9.61 -3.01 -6.71
C PHE A 30 9.56 -4.43 -6.16
N PHE A 31 10.66 -4.97 -5.68
CA PHE A 31 10.71 -6.34 -5.18
C PHE A 31 10.32 -6.35 -3.72
N TYR A 32 9.41 -7.22 -3.32
CA TYR A 32 8.91 -7.20 -1.95
C TYR A 32 8.58 -8.60 -1.42
N VAL A 33 8.64 -8.70 -0.10
CA VAL A 33 7.99 -9.75 0.68
C VAL A 33 7.04 -9.10 1.67
N THR A 34 5.93 -9.76 1.94
CA THR A 34 4.97 -9.37 2.98
C THR A 34 4.90 -10.45 4.04
N GLY A 35 4.48 -10.07 5.24
CA GLY A 35 4.25 -11.05 6.30
C GLY A 35 3.42 -10.49 7.43
N LEU A 36 2.89 -11.40 8.25
CA LEU A 36 2.21 -11.09 9.49
C LEU A 36 3.06 -11.59 10.65
N ILE A 37 3.39 -10.71 11.59
CA ILE A 37 4.13 -11.07 12.80
C ILE A 37 3.21 -11.91 13.68
N SER A 38 3.59 -13.17 13.91
CA SER A 38 2.87 -14.12 14.76
C SER A 38 2.54 -13.54 16.14
N GLY A 39 1.36 -13.85 16.68
CA GLY A 39 0.84 -13.26 17.93
C GLY A 39 1.80 -13.35 19.13
N GLY A 40 2.52 -14.47 19.28
CA GLY A 40 3.49 -14.67 20.36
C GLY A 40 4.84 -13.95 20.18
N LYS A 41 5.10 -13.31 19.03
CA LYS A 41 6.33 -12.54 18.80
C LYS A 41 6.10 -11.08 19.11
N ASP A 42 7.08 -10.47 19.77
CA ASP A 42 7.17 -9.01 19.93
C ASP A 42 7.47 -8.35 18.56
N PRO A 43 6.58 -7.47 18.06
CA PRO A 43 6.81 -6.75 16.82
C PRO A 43 8.07 -5.87 16.86
N LEU A 44 8.45 -5.30 18.00
CA LEU A 44 9.62 -4.41 18.09
C LEU A 44 10.92 -5.19 17.90
N ALA A 45 11.06 -6.36 18.54
CA ALA A 45 12.20 -7.25 18.32
C ALA A 45 12.32 -7.71 16.85
N VAL A 46 11.19 -8.00 16.20
CA VAL A 46 11.17 -8.35 14.77
C VAL A 46 11.61 -7.17 13.91
N ASP A 47 11.13 -5.96 14.20
CA ASP A 47 11.55 -4.75 13.48
C ASP A 47 13.06 -4.56 13.57
N GLN A 48 13.63 -4.62 14.78
CA GLN A 48 15.08 -4.49 15.00
C GLN A 48 15.86 -5.53 14.20
N THR A 49 15.39 -6.79 14.22
CA THR A 49 15.98 -7.88 13.45
C THR A 49 15.96 -7.56 11.96
N MET A 50 14.82 -7.11 11.41
CA MET A 50 14.68 -6.77 10.00
C MET A 50 15.58 -5.58 9.60
N LEU A 51 15.64 -4.54 10.44
CA LEU A 51 16.45 -3.34 10.19
C LEU A 51 17.94 -3.66 10.12
N VAL A 52 18.44 -4.50 11.02
CA VAL A 52 19.84 -4.94 11.05
C VAL A 52 20.14 -5.90 9.91
N LYS A 53 19.34 -6.98 9.80
CA LYS A 53 19.58 -8.08 8.86
C LYS A 53 19.60 -7.63 7.41
N PHE A 54 18.69 -6.71 7.05
CA PHE A 54 18.56 -6.20 5.69
C PHE A 54 19.13 -4.80 5.51
N ASP A 55 19.86 -4.27 6.49
CA ASP A 55 20.60 -3.02 6.38
C ASP A 55 19.73 -1.83 5.91
N VAL A 56 18.54 -1.74 6.50
CA VAL A 56 17.47 -0.83 6.05
C VAL A 56 17.77 0.63 6.43
N ALA A 57 18.39 0.82 7.60
CA ALA A 57 18.64 2.10 8.26
C ALA A 57 19.81 2.90 7.64
N ARG A 58 19.92 2.93 6.31
CA ARG A 58 20.93 3.69 5.57
C ARG A 58 20.48 5.13 5.30
N SER A 59 21.43 6.07 5.36
CA SER A 59 21.17 7.47 5.00
C SER A 59 20.85 7.63 3.52
N LYS A 60 20.19 8.74 3.14
CA LYS A 60 19.90 9.08 1.72
C LYS A 60 21.17 9.00 0.85
N TRP A 61 22.26 9.60 1.32
CA TRP A 61 23.55 9.63 0.63
C TRP A 61 24.19 8.25 0.52
N SER A 62 24.10 7.44 1.57
CA SER A 62 24.59 6.06 1.51
C SER A 62 23.82 5.25 0.47
N ARG A 63 22.48 5.39 0.41
CA ARG A 63 21.67 4.71 -0.61
C ARG A 63 21.99 5.16 -2.03
N TYR A 64 22.24 6.46 -2.22
CA TYR A 64 22.66 7.00 -3.51
C TYR A 64 24.00 6.40 -3.96
N ARG A 65 25.03 6.43 -3.08
CA ARG A 65 26.35 5.85 -3.40
C ARG A 65 26.29 4.36 -3.70
N ARG A 66 25.49 3.59 -2.96
CA ARG A 66 25.30 2.15 -3.21
C ARG A 66 24.81 1.87 -4.64
N LYS A 67 23.90 2.67 -5.18
CA LYS A 67 23.44 2.51 -6.56
C LYS A 67 24.53 2.74 -7.61
N GLN A 68 25.62 3.43 -7.26
CA GLN A 68 26.77 3.66 -8.13
C GLN A 68 27.88 2.62 -7.93
N GLN A 69 27.78 1.78 -6.89
CA GLN A 69 28.77 0.75 -6.59
C GLN A 69 28.38 -0.56 -7.25
N THR A 70 29.37 -1.26 -7.80
CA THR A 70 29.20 -2.59 -8.40
C THR A 70 29.38 -3.66 -7.33
N GLY A 71 28.39 -4.55 -7.21
CA GLY A 71 28.43 -5.74 -6.37
C GLY A 71 29.24 -6.87 -7.00
N PRO A 72 29.46 -7.97 -6.25
CA PRO A 72 30.25 -9.11 -6.70
C PRO A 72 29.75 -9.78 -7.99
N ASP A 73 28.47 -9.66 -8.30
CA ASP A 73 27.84 -10.21 -9.52
C ASP A 73 27.78 -9.20 -10.69
N GLY A 74 28.55 -8.10 -10.61
CA GLY A 74 28.60 -7.06 -11.64
C GLY A 74 27.39 -6.12 -11.65
N LYS A 75 26.42 -6.27 -10.73
CA LYS A 75 25.22 -5.43 -10.66
C LYS A 75 25.38 -4.31 -9.64
N PRO A 76 24.67 -3.16 -9.80
CA PRO A 76 24.62 -2.13 -8.77
C PRO A 76 24.17 -2.69 -7.40
N LEU A 77 24.66 -2.14 -6.30
CA LEU A 77 24.16 -2.53 -4.98
C LEU A 77 22.72 -2.05 -4.77
N ALA A 78 21.85 -2.97 -4.37
CA ALA A 78 20.47 -2.66 -4.06
C ALA A 78 20.30 -2.05 -2.67
N ASN A 79 19.15 -1.39 -2.48
CA ASN A 79 18.72 -0.78 -1.23
C ASN A 79 17.40 -1.40 -0.77
N THR A 80 17.19 -1.44 0.53
CA THR A 80 15.99 -1.99 1.17
C THR A 80 15.20 -0.92 1.93
N GLN A 81 13.91 -1.18 2.10
CA GLN A 81 13.00 -0.43 2.97
C GLN A 81 12.14 -1.42 3.74
N TYR A 82 11.82 -1.06 4.98
CA TYR A 82 10.96 -1.86 5.84
C TYR A 82 9.91 -0.95 6.45
N ILE A 83 8.65 -1.37 6.36
CA ILE A 83 7.52 -0.67 6.97
C ILE A 83 6.53 -1.66 7.54
N ARG A 84 5.93 -1.31 8.67
CA ARG A 84 4.93 -2.09 9.39
C ARG A 84 3.74 -1.22 9.77
N HIS A 85 2.54 -1.78 9.65
CA HIS A 85 1.30 -1.27 10.24
C HIS A 85 0.69 -2.40 11.06
N GLU A 86 0.49 -2.17 12.36
CA GLU A 86 0.11 -3.22 13.31
C GLU A 86 1.09 -4.41 13.22
N ARG A 87 0.62 -5.63 12.93
CA ARG A 87 1.47 -6.81 12.77
C ARG A 87 1.82 -7.12 11.31
N PHE A 88 1.26 -6.41 10.35
CA PHE A 88 1.55 -6.61 8.94
C PHE A 88 2.76 -5.78 8.52
N PHE A 89 3.74 -6.41 7.86
CA PHE A 89 4.92 -5.74 7.37
C PHE A 89 5.16 -5.96 5.87
N VAL A 90 5.93 -5.04 5.30
CA VAL A 90 6.45 -5.13 3.94
C VAL A 90 7.95 -4.81 3.99
N LEU A 91 8.76 -5.73 3.46
CA LEU A 91 10.16 -5.50 3.17
C LEU A 91 10.31 -5.37 1.66
N LEU A 92 10.81 -4.22 1.21
CA LEU A 92 11.00 -3.92 -0.21
C LEU A 92 12.47 -3.74 -0.56
N CYS A 93 12.81 -4.02 -1.81
CA CYS A 93 14.16 -3.91 -2.35
C CYS A 93 14.15 -3.30 -3.76
N THR A 94 15.16 -2.50 -4.07
CA THR A 94 15.45 -2.08 -5.46
C THR A 94 16.10 -3.22 -6.23
N ALA A 95 16.12 -3.13 -7.56
CA ALA A 95 16.98 -4.02 -8.38
C ALA A 95 18.45 -3.85 -7.99
N GLY A 96 19.22 -4.94 -8.02
CA GLY A 96 20.65 -4.95 -7.75
C GLY A 96 21.10 -6.13 -6.87
N HIS A 97 22.36 -6.10 -6.46
CA HIS A 97 22.93 -7.08 -5.54
C HIS A 97 22.56 -6.74 -4.10
N HIS A 98 21.92 -7.67 -3.39
CA HIS A 98 21.60 -7.55 -1.97
C HIS A 98 21.22 -8.91 -1.37
N ARG A 99 21.55 -9.09 -0.09
CA ARG A 99 21.12 -10.22 0.75
C ARG A 99 19.63 -10.54 0.69
N PHE A 100 18.80 -9.54 0.35
CA PHE A 100 17.37 -9.72 0.12
C PHE A 100 17.10 -10.78 -0.96
N PHE A 101 17.81 -10.72 -2.08
CA PHE A 101 17.61 -11.70 -3.17
C PHE A 101 18.22 -13.05 -2.83
N GLU A 102 19.38 -13.06 -2.17
CA GLU A 102 20.06 -14.29 -1.76
C GLU A 102 19.19 -15.15 -0.85
N GLU A 103 18.48 -14.54 0.10
CA GLU A 103 17.64 -15.28 1.04
C GLU A 103 16.26 -15.66 0.48
N HIS A 104 15.73 -14.87 -0.48
CA HIS A 104 14.39 -15.06 -1.02
C HIS A 104 14.38 -15.66 -2.45
N GLN A 105 15.53 -16.11 -2.94
CA GLN A 105 15.67 -16.83 -4.19
C GLN A 105 16.43 -18.14 -3.98
N LYS A 106 15.83 -19.25 -4.39
CA LYS A 106 16.50 -20.55 -4.44
C LYS A 106 16.61 -20.99 -5.89
N VAL A 107 17.80 -21.43 -6.30
CA VAL A 107 18.05 -21.98 -7.62
C VAL A 107 18.24 -23.48 -7.45
N GLU A 108 17.41 -24.26 -8.14
CA GLU A 108 17.43 -25.71 -8.08
C GLU A 108 17.66 -26.28 -9.48
N ARG A 109 18.44 -27.37 -9.56
CA ARG A 109 18.68 -28.07 -10.82
C ARG A 109 17.60 -29.12 -11.02
N SER A 110 16.82 -28.98 -12.09
CA SER A 110 15.81 -29.95 -12.51
C SER A 110 16.24 -30.70 -13.76
N LYS A 111 15.55 -31.82 -14.06
CA LYS A 111 15.74 -32.60 -15.30
C LYS A 111 15.56 -31.77 -16.58
N LYS A 112 14.82 -30.65 -16.51
CA LYS A 112 14.54 -29.73 -17.64
C LYS A 112 15.37 -28.43 -17.62
N GLY A 113 16.40 -28.35 -16.77
CA GLY A 113 17.25 -27.17 -16.61
C GLY A 113 17.13 -26.53 -15.22
N TRP A 114 17.58 -25.29 -15.09
CA TRP A 114 17.59 -24.56 -13.82
C TRP A 114 16.21 -23.96 -13.53
N ILE A 115 15.67 -24.24 -12.35
CA ILE A 115 14.43 -23.64 -11.83
C ILE A 115 14.79 -22.60 -10.77
N ILE A 116 14.17 -21.43 -10.86
CA ILE A 116 14.36 -20.34 -9.88
C ILE A 116 13.08 -20.19 -9.06
N HIS A 117 13.14 -20.61 -7.80
CA HIS A 117 12.09 -20.40 -6.82
C HIS A 117 12.27 -19.02 -6.18
N ARG A 118 11.28 -18.13 -6.35
CA ARG A 118 11.28 -16.79 -5.76
C ARG A 118 10.22 -16.71 -4.69
N GLN A 119 10.62 -16.31 -3.49
CA GLN A 119 9.72 -16.02 -2.37
C GLN A 119 9.32 -14.54 -2.31
N TYR A 120 9.90 -13.71 -3.19
CA TYR A 120 9.54 -12.31 -3.37
C TYR A 120 8.67 -12.10 -4.60
N ALA A 121 7.81 -11.09 -4.53
CA ALA A 121 6.98 -10.60 -5.63
C ALA A 121 7.54 -9.31 -6.22
N ASP A 122 7.03 -8.93 -7.39
CA ASP A 122 7.38 -7.68 -8.09
C ASP A 122 6.13 -6.80 -8.20
N ALA A 123 6.14 -5.62 -7.57
CA ALA A 123 5.02 -4.66 -7.50
C ALA A 123 4.59 -4.12 -8.87
N ARG A 124 5.39 -4.33 -9.93
CA ARG A 124 5.01 -4.02 -11.32
C ARG A 124 4.10 -5.08 -11.93
N ARG A 125 4.14 -6.31 -11.40
CA ARG A 125 3.36 -7.47 -11.89
C ARG A 125 2.27 -7.86 -10.91
N THR A 126 2.62 -7.97 -9.64
CA THR A 126 1.74 -8.41 -8.55
C THR A 126 1.62 -7.30 -7.52
N PRO A 127 0.43 -6.68 -7.35
CA PRO A 127 0.25 -5.59 -6.39
C PRO A 127 0.47 -6.05 -4.95
N ILE A 128 0.96 -5.15 -4.11
CA ILE A 128 0.98 -5.32 -2.65
C ILE A 128 -0.44 -5.06 -2.15
N VAL A 129 -1.08 -6.08 -1.61
CA VAL A 129 -2.48 -6.01 -1.12
C VAL A 129 -2.50 -6.02 0.40
N TYR A 130 -3.15 -5.03 1.00
CA TYR A 130 -3.33 -4.93 2.46
C TYR A 130 -4.53 -4.06 2.81
N ALA A 131 -5.31 -4.47 3.81
CA ALA A 131 -6.47 -3.73 4.35
C ALA A 131 -7.40 -3.15 3.27
N GLY A 132 -7.73 -3.97 2.26
CA GLY A 132 -8.58 -3.58 1.14
C GLY A 132 -7.90 -2.75 0.05
N TYR A 133 -6.68 -2.24 0.26
CA TYR A 133 -5.89 -1.54 -0.75
C TYR A 133 -5.04 -2.49 -1.60
N SER A 134 -4.71 -2.03 -2.81
CA SER A 134 -3.80 -2.66 -3.76
C SER A 134 -2.82 -1.60 -4.29
N VAL A 135 -1.54 -1.73 -3.96
CA VAL A 135 -0.47 -0.82 -4.38
C VAL A 135 0.41 -1.49 -5.43
N SER A 136 0.56 -0.87 -6.60
CA SER A 136 1.40 -1.37 -7.69
C SER A 136 2.16 -0.25 -8.38
N HIS A 137 3.06 -0.59 -9.30
CA HIS A 137 3.69 0.38 -10.18
C HIS A 137 3.31 0.09 -11.64
N ARG A 138 2.56 1.01 -12.27
CA ARG A 138 2.03 0.86 -13.64
C ARG A 138 2.25 2.14 -14.42
N ASN A 139 2.61 2.02 -15.70
CA ASN A 139 2.79 3.13 -16.63
C ASN A 139 3.69 4.25 -16.06
N GLY A 140 4.81 3.88 -15.42
CA GLY A 140 5.75 4.84 -14.84
C GLY A 140 5.34 5.44 -13.48
N HIS A 141 4.19 5.04 -12.91
CA HIS A 141 3.67 5.63 -11.68
C HIS A 141 3.25 4.59 -10.64
N ALA A 142 3.46 4.91 -9.36
CA ALA A 142 2.79 4.20 -8.28
C ALA A 142 1.27 4.41 -8.37
N THR A 143 0.54 3.32 -8.34
CA THR A 143 -0.92 3.27 -8.46
C THR A 143 -1.50 2.60 -7.23
N VAL A 144 -2.37 3.32 -6.53
CA VAL A 144 -3.15 2.81 -5.38
C VAL A 144 -4.60 2.65 -5.81
N ARG A 145 -5.16 1.47 -5.56
CA ARG A 145 -6.52 1.06 -5.91
C ARG A 145 -7.15 0.30 -4.74
N MET A 146 -8.46 0.11 -4.78
CA MET A 146 -9.09 -0.96 -4.00
C MET A 146 -8.68 -2.32 -4.59
N SER A 147 -8.40 -3.28 -3.72
CA SER A 147 -8.27 -4.69 -4.07
C SER A 147 -9.55 -5.20 -4.74
N GLN A 148 -9.45 -6.27 -5.53
CA GLN A 148 -10.60 -6.81 -6.25
C GLN A 148 -11.74 -7.19 -5.29
N LYS A 149 -11.40 -7.85 -4.17
CA LYS A 149 -12.35 -8.23 -3.12
C LYS A 149 -13.06 -7.01 -2.55
N ALA A 150 -12.30 -6.02 -2.06
CA ALA A 150 -12.86 -4.80 -1.47
C ALA A 150 -13.73 -4.01 -2.46
N TYR A 151 -13.30 -3.93 -3.72
CA TYR A 151 -14.09 -3.27 -4.77
C TYR A 151 -15.43 -3.97 -5.01
N THR A 152 -15.43 -5.29 -5.14
CA THR A 152 -16.66 -6.07 -5.38
C THR A 152 -17.60 -5.98 -4.18
N GLU A 153 -17.07 -6.08 -2.96
CA GLU A 153 -17.86 -5.95 -1.73
C GLU A 153 -18.50 -4.56 -1.62
N LEU A 154 -17.72 -3.49 -1.81
CA LEU A 154 -18.21 -2.12 -1.74
C LEU A 154 -19.22 -1.82 -2.85
N LYS A 155 -18.96 -2.29 -4.07
CA LYS A 155 -19.91 -2.15 -5.19
C LYS A 155 -21.24 -2.83 -4.86
N GLY A 156 -21.20 -4.09 -4.39
CA GLY A 156 -22.41 -4.83 -4.03
C GLY A 156 -23.18 -4.18 -2.88
N HIS A 157 -22.48 -3.57 -1.93
CA HIS A 157 -23.09 -2.77 -0.85
C HIS A 157 -23.92 -1.61 -1.41
N PHE A 158 -23.32 -0.76 -2.23
CA PHE A 158 -24.03 0.38 -2.83
C PHE A 158 -25.14 -0.04 -3.79
N GLU A 159 -25.01 -1.17 -4.49
CA GLU A 159 -26.08 -1.69 -5.35
C GLU A 159 -27.30 -2.15 -4.55
N ARG A 160 -27.11 -2.76 -3.37
CA ARG A 160 -28.21 -3.12 -2.47
C ARG A 160 -28.91 -1.88 -1.91
N LEU A 161 -28.15 -0.87 -1.53
CA LEU A 161 -28.69 0.38 -0.97
C LEU A 161 -29.34 1.28 -2.04
N ALA A 162 -29.00 1.08 -3.31
CA ALA A 162 -29.41 1.95 -4.42
C ALA A 162 -30.93 2.17 -4.49
N LEU A 163 -31.72 1.13 -4.20
CA LEU A 163 -33.18 1.15 -4.35
C LEU A 163 -33.93 1.40 -3.04
N THR A 164 -33.25 1.25 -1.89
CA THR A 164 -33.89 1.35 -0.56
C THR A 164 -33.64 2.69 0.12
N MET A 165 -32.54 3.38 -0.21
CA MET A 165 -32.16 4.62 0.46
C MET A 165 -32.50 5.87 -0.36
N GLY A 166 -32.80 6.96 0.35
CA GLY A 166 -32.89 8.31 -0.22
C GLY A 166 -31.52 8.86 -0.63
N VAL A 167 -31.53 9.94 -1.43
CA VAL A 167 -30.31 10.56 -1.98
C VAL A 167 -29.35 11.01 -0.89
N GLU A 168 -29.83 11.79 0.09
CA GLU A 168 -28.98 12.30 1.17
C GLU A 168 -28.30 11.20 1.99
N ALA A 169 -28.99 10.08 2.17
CA ALA A 169 -28.46 8.97 2.95
C ALA A 169 -27.38 8.22 2.16
N LEU A 170 -27.55 8.08 0.84
CA LEU A 170 -26.51 7.56 -0.06
C LEU A 170 -25.32 8.52 -0.16
N ASP A 171 -25.54 9.84 -0.15
CA ASP A 171 -24.47 10.83 -0.15
C ASP A 171 -23.58 10.69 1.08
N ARG A 172 -24.20 10.59 2.27
CA ARG A 172 -23.49 10.32 3.52
C ARG A 172 -22.74 8.99 3.47
N GLU A 173 -23.31 7.96 2.85
CA GLU A 173 -22.67 6.65 2.73
C GLU A 173 -21.45 6.69 1.80
N PHE A 174 -21.54 7.35 0.64
CA PHE A 174 -20.38 7.57 -0.24
C PHE A 174 -19.28 8.38 0.46
N ALA A 175 -19.66 9.40 1.23
CA ALA A 175 -18.71 10.17 2.04
C ALA A 175 -18.06 9.32 3.14
N ARG A 176 -18.72 8.28 3.66
CA ARG A 176 -18.16 7.40 4.71
C ARG A 176 -17.32 6.24 4.18
N ALA A 177 -17.18 6.10 2.87
CA ALA A 177 -16.38 5.02 2.27
C ALA A 177 -14.96 4.97 2.90
N PRO A 178 -14.48 3.78 3.32
CA PRO A 178 -13.28 3.65 4.15
C PRO A 178 -11.98 3.69 3.35
N PHE A 179 -11.96 4.43 2.24
CA PHE A 179 -10.81 4.51 1.35
C PHE A 179 -10.39 5.95 1.08
N GLU A 180 -9.10 6.21 1.27
CA GLU A 180 -8.48 7.47 0.88
C GLU A 180 -8.54 7.62 -0.65
N PRO A 181 -8.88 8.83 -1.17
CA PRO A 181 -9.16 9.05 -2.58
C PRO A 181 -7.87 9.21 -3.40
N TYR A 182 -7.08 8.15 -3.45
CA TYR A 182 -6.02 7.99 -4.45
C TYR A 182 -6.64 7.94 -5.85
N GLY A 183 -5.94 8.44 -6.87
CA GLY A 183 -6.51 8.53 -8.23
C GLY A 183 -7.10 7.21 -8.77
N GLY A 184 -6.53 6.05 -8.43
CA GLY A 184 -7.10 4.74 -8.78
C GLY A 184 -8.34 4.37 -7.98
N VAL A 185 -8.36 4.66 -6.68
CA VAL A 185 -9.53 4.50 -5.79
C VAL A 185 -10.67 5.41 -6.25
N THR A 186 -10.41 6.71 -6.49
CA THR A 186 -11.41 7.68 -6.93
C THR A 186 -12.08 7.26 -8.24
N ARG A 187 -11.30 6.77 -9.23
CA ARG A 187 -11.85 6.21 -10.47
C ARG A 187 -12.79 5.02 -10.20
N GLN A 188 -12.40 4.12 -9.28
CA GLN A 188 -13.24 2.98 -8.91
C GLN A 188 -14.50 3.43 -8.16
N MET A 189 -14.43 4.43 -7.28
CA MET A 189 -15.60 5.02 -6.60
C MET A 189 -16.58 5.62 -7.62
N PHE A 190 -16.09 6.34 -8.64
CA PHE A 190 -16.95 6.81 -9.73
C PHE A 190 -17.55 5.68 -10.58
N CYS A 191 -16.91 4.51 -10.69
CA CYS A 191 -17.55 3.34 -11.29
C CYS A 191 -18.71 2.84 -10.42
N ILE A 192 -18.54 2.78 -9.10
CA ILE A 192 -19.59 2.36 -8.16
C ILE A 192 -20.76 3.35 -8.23
N PHE A 193 -20.49 4.65 -8.10
CA PHE A 193 -21.46 5.73 -8.25
C PHE A 193 -22.31 5.60 -9.53
N ARG A 194 -21.66 5.39 -10.69
CA ARG A 194 -22.38 5.19 -11.95
C ARG A 194 -23.23 3.92 -11.97
N SER A 195 -22.79 2.85 -11.30
CA SER A 195 -23.57 1.63 -11.14
C SER A 195 -24.84 1.89 -10.32
N THR A 196 -24.69 2.58 -9.17
CA THR A 196 -25.80 2.97 -8.29
C THR A 196 -26.82 3.84 -9.02
N ASN A 197 -26.36 4.89 -9.70
CA ASN A 197 -27.25 5.77 -10.46
C ASN A 197 -27.93 5.08 -11.65
N ARG A 198 -27.29 4.06 -12.26
CA ARG A 198 -27.93 3.26 -13.30
C ARG A 198 -29.13 2.47 -12.74
N LEU A 199 -28.98 1.85 -11.57
CA LEU A 199 -30.07 1.14 -10.90
C LEU A 199 -31.21 2.10 -10.53
N ARG A 200 -30.86 3.25 -9.96
CA ARG A 200 -31.83 4.28 -9.57
C ARG A 200 -32.60 4.83 -10.77
N LYS A 201 -31.89 5.17 -11.85
CA LYS A 201 -32.52 5.61 -13.11
C LYS A 201 -33.51 4.58 -13.64
N LYS A 202 -33.14 3.29 -13.63
CA LYS A 202 -34.02 2.20 -14.10
C LYS A 202 -35.28 2.08 -13.24
N ALA A 203 -35.19 2.38 -11.95
CA ALA A 203 -36.31 2.35 -11.01
C ALA A 203 -37.09 3.68 -10.91
N GLY A 204 -36.76 4.69 -11.72
CA GLY A 204 -37.41 6.01 -11.65
C GLY A 204 -37.08 6.81 -10.38
N LEU A 205 -36.01 6.45 -9.66
CA LEU A 205 -35.60 7.13 -8.43
C LEU A 205 -34.68 8.33 -8.73
N PRO A 206 -34.71 9.39 -7.89
CA PRO A 206 -33.82 10.55 -8.04
C PRO A 206 -32.34 10.15 -8.04
N LEU A 207 -31.53 10.79 -8.90
CA LEU A 207 -30.11 10.46 -9.02
C LEU A 207 -29.27 11.13 -7.92
N ILE A 208 -28.14 10.49 -7.60
CA ILE A 208 -27.14 11.02 -6.67
C ILE A 208 -26.21 11.98 -7.42
N SER A 209 -25.75 13.04 -6.75
CA SER A 209 -24.75 13.97 -7.29
C SER A 209 -23.36 13.33 -7.37
N HIS A 210 -22.55 13.76 -8.32
CA HIS A 210 -21.16 13.32 -8.43
C HIS A 210 -20.29 13.80 -7.26
N GLU A 211 -20.70 14.87 -6.57
CA GLU A 211 -20.00 15.49 -5.43
C GLU A 211 -19.94 14.57 -4.20
N SER A 212 -20.80 13.56 -4.14
CA SER A 212 -20.83 12.55 -3.07
C SER A 212 -19.56 11.70 -3.05
N VAL A 213 -18.84 11.60 -4.18
CA VAL A 213 -17.57 10.89 -4.25
C VAL A 213 -16.42 11.79 -3.79
N LYS A 214 -15.74 11.39 -2.72
CA LYS A 214 -14.50 12.02 -2.25
C LYS A 214 -13.42 12.01 -3.34
N THR A 215 -12.86 13.17 -3.65
CA THR A 215 -11.79 13.32 -4.66
C THR A 215 -10.47 13.83 -4.09
N ARG A 216 -10.48 14.42 -2.89
CA ARG A 216 -9.29 15.04 -2.28
C ARG A 216 -8.79 14.20 -1.11
N ARG A 217 -7.51 13.84 -1.18
CA ARG A 217 -6.82 13.08 -0.12
C ARG A 217 -6.35 14.03 0.98
N THR A 218 -6.39 13.56 2.22
CA THR A 218 -5.74 14.25 3.34
C THR A 218 -4.23 14.05 3.27
N SER A 219 -3.44 15.13 3.35
CA SER A 219 -1.98 15.02 3.42
C SER A 219 -1.56 14.62 4.84
N LEU A 220 -0.97 13.43 4.99
CA LEU A 220 -0.58 12.90 6.28
C LEU A 220 0.94 12.92 6.47
N ARG A 221 1.36 12.99 7.73
CA ARG A 221 2.73 12.65 8.15
C ARG A 221 2.77 11.15 8.43
N PRO A 222 3.38 10.30 7.57
CA PRO A 222 3.16 8.84 7.61
C PRO A 222 3.55 8.10 8.89
N PHE A 223 4.39 8.72 9.72
CA PHE A 223 4.92 8.15 10.96
C PHE A 223 4.52 8.96 12.19
N SER A 224 3.56 9.89 12.05
CA SER A 224 3.02 10.66 13.16
C SER A 224 1.70 10.05 13.60
N VAL A 225 1.47 9.98 14.91
CA VAL A 225 0.14 9.71 15.44
C VAL A 225 -0.74 10.93 15.10
N PRO A 226 -1.97 10.76 14.59
CA PRO A 226 -2.88 11.88 14.38
C PRO A 226 -3.11 12.62 15.69
N ASP A 227 -3.00 13.94 15.70
CA ASP A 227 -3.39 14.75 16.84
C ASP A 227 -4.92 14.76 16.94
N PHE A 228 -5.50 13.90 17.79
CA PHE A 228 -6.94 13.87 18.04
C PHE A 228 -7.46 15.06 18.86
N ARG A 229 -6.62 16.06 19.17
CA ARG A 229 -6.96 17.23 20.02
C ARG A 229 -7.86 18.28 19.33
N GLY A 230 -8.61 17.91 18.31
CA GLY A 230 -9.51 18.80 17.55
C GLY A 230 -10.99 18.41 17.57
N CYS A 231 -11.38 17.37 18.30
CA CYS A 231 -12.79 16.93 18.39
C CYS A 231 -13.35 17.11 19.81
N ASN A 232 -13.37 18.35 20.28
CA ASN A 232 -14.38 18.90 21.20
C ASN A 232 -15.00 20.03 20.35
N SER A 233 -16.29 20.20 20.11
CA SER A 233 -17.51 19.86 20.85
C SER A 233 -18.69 20.04 19.89
N MET A 234 -19.63 19.09 19.87
CA MET A 234 -21.05 19.40 19.62
C MET A 234 -21.84 18.52 20.59
N ASN A 235 -22.18 19.12 21.73
CA ASN A 235 -23.44 18.83 22.41
C ASN A 235 -24.56 19.47 21.59
#